data_AF-A0A9D7I6I6-F1
#
_entry.id   AF-A0A9D7I6I6-F1
#
_cell.length_a   1.000
_cell.length_b   1.000
_cell.length_c   1.000
_cell.angle_alpha   90.00
_cell.angle_beta   90.00
_cell.angle_gamma   90.00
#
_symmetry.space_group_name_H-M   'P 1'
#
loop_
_entity.id
_entity.type
_entity.pdbx_description
1 polymer ?
#
loop_
_entity_poly.entity_id
_entity_poly.type
_entity_poly.pdbx_seq_one_letter_code
_entity_poly.pdbx_strand_id
1 'polypeptide(L)'
;MKKFIKITCITLVVLIVLAFLIPVVFKKQIQRLVKKEINKSINAKVDFSDVKLSLFKHFPKVAIVIEGLTIIGLNEFSTDTLLAAKK
;
A
#
# COMPACT_ATOMS: atom_id res chain seq x y z
N MET A 1 -34.86 -16.27 -14.37
CA MET A 1 -34.46 -14.95 -13.83
C MET A 1 -34.03 -15.01 -12.36
N LYS A 2 -34.80 -15.59 -11.43
CA LYS A 2 -34.46 -15.65 -9.98
C LYS A 2 -33.10 -16.32 -9.66
N LYS A 3 -32.70 -17.34 -10.42
CA LYS A 3 -31.39 -18.01 -10.24
C LYS A 3 -30.21 -17.12 -10.64
N PHE A 4 -30.36 -16.37 -11.74
CA PHE A 4 -29.33 -15.46 -12.25
C PHE A 4 -29.08 -14.30 -11.27
N ILE A 5 -30.15 -13.69 -10.76
CA ILE A 5 -30.08 -12.63 -9.74
C ILE A 5 -29.39 -13.12 -8.45
N LYS A 6 -29.71 -14.35 -7.99
CA LYS A 6 -29.01 -14.93 -6.83
C LYS A 6 -27.52 -15.11 -7.08
N ILE A 7 -27.13 -15.64 -8.24
CA ILE A 7 -25.74 -15.87 -8.59
C ILE A 7 -24.99 -14.53 -8.68
N THR A 8 -25.53 -13.55 -9.41
CA THR A 8 -24.93 -12.21 -9.52
C THR A 8 -24.78 -11.54 -8.14
N CYS A 9 -25.77 -11.69 -7.26
CA CYS A 9 -25.70 -11.15 -5.91
C CYS A 9 -24.60 -11.83 -5.07
N ILE A 10 -24.51 -13.16 -5.11
CA ILE A 10 -23.45 -13.92 -4.43
C ILE A 10 -22.08 -13.52 -4.96
N THR A 11 -21.92 -13.45 -6.29
CA THR A 11 -20.66 -13.04 -6.91
C THR A 11 -20.26 -11.63 -6.50
N LEU A 12 -21.21 -10.68 -6.43
CA LEU A 12 -20.94 -9.31 -5.98
C LEU A 12 -20.49 -9.28 -4.52
N VAL A 13 -21.14 -10.04 -3.64
CA VAL A 13 -20.75 -10.17 -2.23
C VAL A 13 -19.34 -10.75 -2.11
N VAL A 14 -19.05 -11.82 -2.85
CA VAL A 14 -17.70 -12.43 -2.87
C VAL A 14 -16.65 -11.42 -3.33
N LEU A 15 -16.93 -10.63 -4.37
CA LEU A 15 -16.02 -9.61 -4.86
C LEU A 15 -15.73 -8.54 -3.80
N ILE A 16 -16.76 -8.08 -3.09
CA ILE A 16 -16.60 -7.09 -2.01
C ILE A 16 -15.74 -7.67 -0.89
N VAL A 17 -16.03 -8.90 -0.45
CA VAL A 17 -15.23 -9.59 0.58
C VAL A 17 -13.76 -9.70 0.14
N LEU A 18 -13.52 -10.08 -1.11
CA LEU A 18 -12.16 -10.18 -1.65
C LEU A 18 -11.45 -8.82 -1.66
N ALA A 19 -12.15 -7.74 -2.02
CA ALA A 19 -11.61 -6.39 -2.00
C ALA A 19 -11.18 -5.94 -0.59
N PHE A 20 -11.85 -6.41 0.47
CA PHE A 20 -11.40 -6.16 1.85
C PHE A 20 -10.25 -7.09 2.28
N LEU A 21 -10.22 -8.34 1.85
CA LEU A 21 -9.15 -9.28 2.21
C LEU A 21 -7.81 -8.95 1.54
N ILE A 22 -7.81 -8.52 0.28
CA ILE A 22 -6.58 -8.24 -0.48
C ILE A 22 -5.62 -7.32 0.29
N PRO A 23 -6.00 -6.09 0.73
CA PRO A 23 -5.08 -5.21 1.45
C PRO A 23 -4.61 -5.78 2.79
N VAL A 24 -5.40 -6.67 3.42
CA VAL A 24 -5.06 -7.29 4.71
C VAL A 24 -4.05 -8.42 4.54
N VAL A 25 -4.32 -9.37 3.65
CA VAL A 25 -3.47 -10.56 3.42
C VAL A 25 -2.15 -10.17 2.75
N PHE A 26 -2.20 -9.24 1.80
CA PHE A 26 -1.04 -8.85 1.01
C PHE A 26 -0.26 -7.65 1.58
N LYS A 27 -0.61 -7.16 2.78
CA LYS A 27 0.05 -5.98 3.41
C LYS A 27 1.58 -6.06 3.37
N LYS A 28 2.15 -7.20 3.76
CA LYS A 28 3.61 -7.42 3.79
C LYS A 28 4.25 -7.36 2.40
N GLN A 29 3.59 -7.95 1.39
CA GLN A 29 4.09 -7.95 0.03
C GLN A 29 4.06 -6.54 -0.57
N ILE A 30 2.98 -5.81 -0.30
CA ILE A 30 2.81 -4.42 -0.73
C ILE A 30 3.88 -3.53 -0.10
N GLN A 31 4.12 -3.67 1.21
CA GLN A 31 5.20 -2.94 1.89
C GLN A 31 6.56 -3.21 1.25
N ARG A 32 6.88 -4.47 0.92
CA ARG A 32 8.14 -4.82 0.26
C ARG A 32 8.25 -4.23 -1.14
N LEU A 33 7.16 -4.29 -1.92
CA LEU A 33 7.10 -3.73 -3.27
C LEU A 33 7.26 -2.21 -3.23
N VAL A 34 6.55 -1.53 -2.33
CA VAL A 34 6.63 -0.07 -2.16
C VAL A 34 8.05 0.35 -1.73
N LYS A 35 8.68 -0.31 -0.74
CA LYS A 35 10.09 -0.04 -0.38
C LYS A 35 11.02 -0.21 -1.58
N LYS A 36 10.84 -1.28 -2.34
CA LYS A 36 11.68 -1.58 -3.50
C LYS A 36 11.52 -0.54 -4.59
N GLU A 37 10.29 -0.17 -4.92
CA GLU A 37 10.02 0.78 -5.99
C GLU A 37 10.49 2.17 -5.62
N ILE A 38 10.23 2.63 -4.39
CA ILE A 38 10.71 3.91 -3.90
C ILE A 38 12.25 3.96 -3.96
N ASN A 39 12.95 3.00 -3.36
CA ASN A 39 14.42 2.98 -3.37
C ASN A 39 15.01 2.84 -4.79
N LYS A 40 14.24 2.37 -5.77
CA LYS A 40 14.66 2.33 -7.17
C LYS A 40 14.41 3.66 -7.89
N SER A 41 13.30 4.32 -7.57
CA SER A 41 12.92 5.60 -8.19
C SER A 41 13.67 6.80 -7.62
N ILE A 42 14.18 6.72 -6.39
CA ILE A 42 14.93 7.80 -5.75
C ILE A 42 16.30 7.33 -5.27
N ASN A 43 17.33 8.19 -5.43
CA ASN A 43 18.69 7.99 -4.93
C ASN A 43 18.78 8.23 -3.41
N ALA A 44 17.87 7.66 -2.64
CA ALA A 44 17.85 7.76 -1.19
C ALA A 44 17.31 6.46 -0.58
N LYS A 45 17.78 6.11 0.61
CA LYS A 45 17.29 4.95 1.34
C LYS A 45 16.04 5.36 2.12
N VAL A 46 14.89 4.92 1.63
CA VAL A 46 13.61 5.17 2.29
C VAL A 46 13.27 4.01 3.20
N ASP A 47 13.06 4.36 4.47
CA ASP A 47 12.47 3.48 5.45
C ASP A 47 11.14 4.04 5.94
N PHE A 48 10.26 3.14 6.38
CA PHE A 48 8.98 3.51 6.95
C PHE A 48 8.47 2.43 7.88
N SER A 49 7.77 2.86 8.93
CA SER A 49 7.25 1.99 9.99
C SER A 49 6.05 1.17 9.53
N ASP A 50 5.08 1.80 8.85
CA ASP A 50 3.89 1.10 8.36
C ASP A 50 3.39 1.64 7.02
N VAL A 51 2.73 0.77 6.26
CA VAL A 51 1.99 1.12 5.04
C VAL A 51 0.58 0.57 5.12
N LYS A 52 -0.39 1.48 5.00
CA LYS A 52 -1.82 1.18 4.93
C LYS A 52 -2.31 1.36 3.51
N LEU A 53 -2.97 0.33 2.99
CA LEU A 53 -3.61 0.36 1.68
C LEU A 53 -5.10 0.58 1.83
N SER A 54 -5.68 1.48 1.01
CA SER A 54 -7.11 1.66 0.92
C SER A 54 -7.55 1.67 -0.54
N LEU A 55 -8.35 0.67 -0.92
CA LEU A 55 -8.95 0.59 -2.25
C LEU A 55 -10.17 1.50 -2.38
N PHE A 56 -10.89 1.75 -1.27
CA PHE A 56 -12.16 2.47 -1.29
C PHE A 56 -12.02 4.00 -1.24
N LYS A 57 -10.95 4.53 -0.63
CA LYS A 57 -10.77 5.98 -0.48
C LYS A 57 -10.56 6.73 -1.80
N HIS A 58 -10.08 6.06 -2.86
CA HIS A 58 -9.73 6.70 -4.14
C HIS A 58 -10.05 5.81 -5.35
N PHE A 59 -11.01 4.90 -5.22
CA PHE A 59 -11.38 3.97 -6.28
C PHE A 59 -11.69 4.70 -7.61
N PRO A 60 -11.20 4.25 -8.78
CA PRO A 60 -10.53 2.97 -9.05
C PRO A 60 -9.03 2.93 -8.73
N LYS A 61 -8.43 4.06 -8.34
CA LYS A 61 -7.02 4.12 -7.96
C LYS A 61 -6.85 3.65 -6.51
N VAL A 62 -5.72 3.02 -6.24
CA VAL A 62 -5.39 2.55 -4.89
C VAL A 62 -4.74 3.69 -4.11
N ALA A 63 -5.25 3.98 -2.91
CA ALA A 63 -4.60 4.91 -2.00
C ALA A 63 -3.61 4.15 -1.10
N ILE A 64 -2.40 4.70 -0.99
CA ILE A 64 -1.36 4.23 -0.07
C ILE A 64 -1.13 5.33 0.96
N VAL A 65 -1.13 4.98 2.23
CA VAL A 65 -0.73 5.85 3.34
C VAL A 65 0.53 5.27 3.95
N ILE A 66 1.60 6.05 3.98
CA ILE A 66 2.88 5.68 4.58
C ILE A 66 2.97 6.39 5.93
N GLU A 67 3.20 5.64 7.00
CA GLU A 67 3.35 6.17 8.37
C GLU A 67 4.80 6.03 8.83
N GLY A 68 5.31 7.10 9.44
CA GLY A 68 6.69 7.17 9.93
C GLY A 68 7.71 7.06 8.81
N LEU A 69 7.59 7.90 7.78
CA LEU A 69 8.51 7.95 6.65
C LEU A 69 9.83 8.59 7.08
N THR A 70 10.93 7.89 6.86
CA THR A 70 12.30 8.37 7.08
C THR A 70 13.09 8.20 5.80
N ILE A 71 13.71 9.27 5.34
CA ILE A 71 14.57 9.29 4.15
C ILE A 71 16.00 9.52 4.63
N ILE A 72 16.87 8.55 4.38
CA ILE A 72 18.30 8.62 4.68
C ILE A 72 19.04 8.87 3.36
N GLY A 73 19.99 9.79 3.38
CA GLY A 73 20.83 10.08 2.21
C GLY A 73 21.73 8.90 1.84
N LEU A 74 22.23 8.86 0.61
CA LEU A 74 23.26 7.91 0.19
C LEU A 74 24.65 8.55 0.31
N ASN A 75 25.69 7.70 0.38
CA ASN A 75 27.10 8.10 0.41
C ASN A 75 27.47 8.99 1.62
N GLU A 76 27.86 10.23 1.38
CA GLU A 76 28.33 11.17 2.42
C GLU A 76 27.25 11.51 3.45
N PHE A 77 25.98 11.32 3.09
CA PHE A 77 24.80 11.54 3.94
C PHE A 77 24.21 10.23 4.49
N SER A 78 24.95 9.11 4.44
CA SER A 78 24.45 7.81 4.94
C SER A 78 24.13 7.81 6.44
N THR A 79 24.71 8.75 7.19
CA THR A 79 24.48 8.95 8.62
C THR A 79 23.41 10.03 8.89
N ASP A 80 23.02 10.79 7.86
CA ASP A 80 22.12 11.93 8.00
C ASP A 80 20.70 11.60 7.53
N THR A 81 19.73 11.93 8.39
CA THR A 81 18.32 11.84 8.04
C THR A 81 17.90 13.10 7.30
N LEU A 82 17.70 13.00 5.98
CA LEU A 82 17.32 14.13 5.13
C LEU A 82 15.87 14.56 5.34
N LEU A 83 15.00 13.61 5.70
CA LEU A 83 13.58 13.88 5.93
C LEU A 83 13.01 12.86 6.92
N ALA A 84 12.36 13.36 7.97
CA ALA A 84 11.57 12.56 8.89
C ALA A 84 10.15 13.12 8.93
N ALA A 85 9.19 12.38 8.37
CA ALA A 85 7.78 12.75 8.36
C ALA A 85 7.00 11.76 9.22
N LYS A 86 6.52 12.25 10.37
CA LYS A 86 5.64 11.53 11.27
C LYS A 86 4.24 12.13 11.16
N LYS A 87 3.29 11.37 10.63
CA LYS A 87 1.88 11.72 10.58
C LYS A 87 1.06 10.53 11.05
#